data_AF-A5VL90-F1
#
_entry.id   AF-A5VL90-F1
#
_cell.length_a   1.000
_cell.length_b   1.000
_cell.length_c   1.000
_cell.angle_alpha   90.00
_cell.angle_beta   90.00
_cell.angle_gamma   90.00
#
_symmetry.space_group_name_H-M   'P 1'
#
loop_
_entity.id
_entity.type
_entity.pdbx_description
1 polymer ?
#
loop_
_entity_poly.entity_id
_entity_poly.type
_entity_poly.pdbx_seq_one_letter_code
_entity_poly.pdbx_strand_id
1 'polypeptide(L)'
;MAITALALTVSLTGVASADTTVDTAQAETSLAQSSASDATQIESTDAKIGESETNQSNQNNQQGNISTQQATDQKANSVTPKSTEISTPVKDGWVQESNGWTFYKNGKTDLGRTYSYLPTITSNGKGSGSNWYLTDNGVIQTGVQKWADTYYYFDPSTYLRVDNDYRQSQWGDWYMFGKDGRIATKVYQWASTYYYFDPSTYLRVDNDYRQSQWGDWYLFGNDGRIQTGVQKWYDTYYYFDPSTYLRVDNDYRQSQWGDWYMFGPDGRIVSGLYGWKESLYYFTPYLYTKATNQWVSANGKSYWASGSGIITSGLNSINNYILNNNLGHANITFYDNGQAIPLNITGKYSGTGNGLPNIVIVHETANPNDSIWGEINYEKNHYNDAFVHAFVDNNNIIQISNTDHEAWGAGYPANGRAVQFEQVEVHNADAFARELSNAAYYTAYIMHKYGFAPSLVSNGNGTLWSHHNVSQYLGGTDHTDPDGYWYTNAHNFYGTDYTMRDFYELVSLYYGEF
;
A
#
# COMPACT_ATOMS: atom_id res chain seq x y z
N MET A 1 -46.88 10.73 4.57
CA MET A 1 -46.52 11.79 5.53
C MET A 1 -45.22 12.41 5.05
N ALA A 2 -45.07 13.73 5.12
CA ALA A 2 -43.89 14.42 4.61
C ALA A 2 -42.79 14.52 5.68
N ILE A 3 -41.53 14.43 5.26
CA ILE A 3 -40.36 14.78 6.06
C ILE A 3 -39.69 15.95 5.34
N THR A 4 -39.67 17.13 5.97
CA THR A 4 -39.11 18.35 5.42
C THR A 4 -37.59 18.34 5.50
N ALA A 5 -36.91 18.35 4.35
CA ALA A 5 -35.49 18.64 4.27
C ALA A 5 -35.27 20.16 4.41
N LEU A 6 -34.50 20.58 5.43
CA LEU A 6 -34.18 21.98 5.66
C LEU A 6 -32.87 22.34 4.94
N ALA A 7 -32.97 22.90 3.73
CA ALA A 7 -31.81 23.36 2.98
C ALA A 7 -31.32 24.73 3.51
N LEU A 8 -30.13 24.77 4.11
CA LEU A 8 -29.52 26.02 4.56
C LEU A 8 -28.66 26.64 3.44
N THR A 9 -29.23 27.60 2.71
CA THR A 9 -28.49 28.34 1.66
C THR A 9 -27.72 29.52 2.27
N VAL A 10 -26.40 29.39 2.40
CA VAL A 10 -25.53 30.53 2.76
C VAL A 10 -25.01 31.19 1.49
N SER A 11 -25.61 32.32 1.13
CA SER A 11 -25.15 33.18 0.04
C SER A 11 -24.02 34.10 0.52
N LEU A 12 -22.82 33.96 -0.05
CA LEU A 12 -21.73 34.93 0.11
C LEU A 12 -21.51 35.65 -1.22
N THR A 13 -21.98 36.90 -1.29
CA THR A 13 -21.72 37.82 -2.39
C THR A 13 -20.28 38.30 -2.34
N GLY A 14 -19.54 38.16 -3.44
CA GLY A 14 -18.16 38.63 -3.52
C GLY A 14 -18.04 40.16 -3.57
N VAL A 15 -16.83 40.64 -3.29
CA VAL A 15 -16.39 42.01 -3.60
C VAL A 15 -15.09 41.90 -4.40
N ALA A 16 -15.03 42.54 -5.56
CA ALA A 16 -13.83 42.63 -6.38
C ALA A 16 -13.24 44.05 -6.30
N SER A 17 -11.92 44.17 -6.41
CA SER A 17 -11.24 45.44 -6.64
C SER A 17 -10.00 45.19 -7.50
N ALA A 18 -9.76 46.09 -8.44
CA ALA A 18 -8.67 46.03 -9.42
C ALA A 18 -7.35 46.54 -8.77
N ASP A 19 -6.21 45.93 -9.08
CA ASP A 19 -5.27 46.33 -10.16
C ASP A 19 -4.37 47.54 -9.81
N THR A 20 -3.06 47.30 -9.84
CA THR A 20 -2.04 48.26 -10.30
C THR A 20 -0.81 47.48 -10.76
N THR A 21 -0.36 47.70 -11.99
CA THR A 21 0.91 47.19 -12.53
C THR A 21 2.05 48.19 -12.33
N VAL A 22 3.27 47.71 -12.06
CA VAL A 22 4.53 48.46 -12.18
C VAL A 22 5.60 47.54 -12.79
N ASP A 23 6.53 48.14 -13.52
CA ASP A 23 7.40 47.51 -14.52
C ASP A 23 8.75 46.96 -13.98
N THR A 24 9.44 46.28 -14.88
CA THR A 24 10.74 45.60 -14.84
C THR A 24 11.94 46.36 -14.26
N ALA A 25 12.87 45.59 -13.70
CA ALA A 25 14.31 45.87 -13.76
C ALA A 25 15.09 44.54 -13.74
N GLN A 26 15.98 44.32 -14.72
CA GLN A 26 16.97 43.23 -14.68
C GLN A 26 18.25 43.68 -13.98
N ALA A 27 18.94 42.75 -13.32
CA ALA A 27 20.36 42.88 -13.01
C ALA A 27 21.03 41.51 -13.20
N GLU A 28 21.93 41.40 -14.17
CA GLU A 28 22.77 40.21 -14.36
C GLU A 28 24.00 40.28 -13.46
N THR A 29 24.50 39.12 -13.03
CA THR A 29 25.93 38.96 -12.75
C THR A 29 26.38 37.56 -13.18
N SER A 30 27.43 37.51 -13.99
CA SER A 30 27.94 36.30 -14.63
C SER A 30 29.34 35.95 -14.14
N LEU A 31 29.65 34.65 -14.09
CA LEU A 31 30.99 34.03 -14.13
C LEU A 31 30.75 32.57 -14.60
N ALA A 32 31.00 32.23 -15.87
CA ALA A 32 32.30 31.74 -16.37
C ALA A 32 32.76 30.47 -15.61
N GLN A 33 32.52 29.22 -16.05
CA GLN A 33 32.55 28.56 -17.38
C GLN A 33 33.96 28.14 -17.86
N SER A 34 34.19 26.81 -17.84
CA SER A 34 35.11 26.05 -18.69
C SER A 34 34.57 24.60 -18.76
N SER A 35 34.04 24.10 -19.89
CA SER A 35 34.71 23.70 -21.15
C SER A 35 35.55 22.42 -20.98
N ALA A 36 35.41 21.34 -21.76
CA ALA A 36 34.57 21.07 -22.95
C ALA A 36 34.30 19.54 -23.04
N SER A 37 33.75 18.90 -24.09
CA SER A 37 33.38 19.28 -25.47
C SER A 37 32.36 18.29 -26.07
N ASP A 38 31.87 18.59 -27.27
CA ASP A 38 31.02 17.80 -28.19
C ASP A 38 31.47 16.32 -28.38
N ALA A 39 30.68 15.38 -28.95
CA ALA A 39 29.70 15.57 -30.02
C ALA A 39 28.65 14.42 -30.21
N THR A 40 27.48 14.82 -30.72
CA THR A 40 26.62 14.21 -31.77
C THR A 40 26.25 12.71 -31.80
N GLN A 41 24.97 12.47 -32.11
CA GLN A 41 24.28 11.21 -32.45
C GLN A 41 24.96 10.33 -33.52
N ILE A 42 24.68 9.01 -33.50
CA ILE A 42 23.90 8.29 -34.54
C ILE A 42 23.66 6.81 -34.12
N GLU A 43 22.74 6.11 -34.81
CA GLU A 43 22.16 4.81 -34.44
C GLU A 43 23.02 3.56 -34.75
N SER A 44 22.70 2.48 -34.03
CA SER A 44 22.75 1.04 -34.38
C SER A 44 23.75 0.47 -35.41
N THR A 45 24.42 -0.63 -35.05
CA THR A 45 24.67 -1.79 -35.94
C THR A 45 24.95 -3.07 -35.14
N ASP A 46 24.62 -4.25 -35.71
CA ASP A 46 24.86 -5.58 -35.10
C ASP A 46 26.33 -6.03 -35.10
N ALA A 47 26.73 -6.87 -34.13
CA ALA A 47 27.57 -8.06 -34.38
C ALA A 47 27.66 -9.07 -33.21
N LYS A 48 27.16 -10.28 -33.46
CA LYS A 48 27.69 -11.63 -33.10
C LYS A 48 28.56 -11.86 -31.83
N ILE A 49 28.12 -12.88 -31.06
CA ILE A 49 28.92 -14.06 -30.66
C ILE A 49 28.01 -15.30 -30.92
N GLY A 50 28.45 -16.49 -31.34
CA GLY A 50 29.79 -16.91 -31.80
C GLY A 50 30.17 -18.34 -31.38
N GLU A 51 29.69 -19.36 -32.12
CA GLU A 51 30.34 -20.70 -32.34
C GLU A 51 30.58 -21.61 -31.10
N SER A 52 30.82 -22.93 -31.14
CA SER A 52 30.81 -24.02 -32.17
C SER A 52 30.84 -25.38 -31.40
N GLU A 53 30.61 -26.61 -31.91
CA GLU A 53 30.16 -27.21 -33.19
C GLU A 53 29.62 -28.64 -32.86
N THR A 54 28.98 -29.39 -33.79
CA THR A 54 29.38 -30.78 -34.19
C THR A 54 28.47 -31.47 -35.23
N ASN A 55 28.79 -31.22 -36.50
CA ASN A 55 29.00 -32.17 -37.61
C ASN A 55 28.14 -33.45 -37.91
N GLN A 56 27.91 -33.65 -39.23
CA GLN A 56 27.75 -34.92 -40.01
C GLN A 56 26.42 -35.73 -39.97
N SER A 57 25.95 -36.34 -41.09
CA SER A 57 26.27 -36.15 -42.53
C SER A 57 25.24 -36.78 -43.53
N ASN A 58 24.95 -36.06 -44.62
CA ASN A 58 24.69 -36.49 -46.02
C ASN A 58 24.05 -37.87 -46.38
N GLN A 59 22.86 -37.86 -47.04
CA GLN A 59 22.67 -37.85 -48.54
C GLN A 59 21.55 -38.74 -49.17
N ASN A 60 21.01 -38.24 -50.30
CA ASN A 60 20.49 -38.90 -51.52
C ASN A 60 19.09 -39.59 -51.63
N ASN A 61 18.12 -38.79 -52.09
CA ASN A 61 17.31 -38.92 -53.32
C ASN A 61 17.06 -40.29 -54.04
N GLN A 62 15.76 -40.61 -54.17
CA GLN A 62 14.99 -40.98 -55.40
C GLN A 62 15.45 -42.06 -56.44
N GLN A 63 14.69 -43.16 -56.44
CA GLN A 63 13.74 -43.60 -57.52
C GLN A 63 14.20 -44.35 -58.81
N GLY A 64 13.58 -45.54 -59.06
CA GLY A 64 13.41 -46.21 -60.37
C GLY A 64 13.31 -47.75 -60.29
N ASN A 65 12.11 -48.38 -60.44
CA ASN A 65 11.55 -49.06 -61.66
C ASN A 65 12.11 -50.52 -61.87
N ILE A 66 11.54 -51.53 -62.59
CA ILE A 66 10.46 -51.72 -63.59
C ILE A 66 9.86 -53.17 -63.47
N SER A 67 8.66 -53.43 -64.04
CA SER A 67 8.08 -54.75 -64.45
C SER A 67 7.51 -55.71 -63.37
N THR A 68 6.58 -56.66 -63.63
CA THR A 68 5.99 -57.16 -64.92
C THR A 68 4.48 -57.52 -64.81
N GLN A 69 3.84 -57.88 -65.93
CA GLN A 69 2.40 -58.21 -66.07
C GLN A 69 2.04 -59.72 -65.95
N GLN A 70 0.78 -60.04 -65.60
CA GLN A 70 -0.16 -61.00 -66.26
C GLN A 70 -1.41 -61.24 -65.36
N ALA A 71 -2.56 -61.79 -65.79
CA ALA A 71 -3.37 -61.65 -67.02
C ALA A 71 -4.64 -62.56 -66.91
N THR A 72 -5.82 -62.12 -67.42
CA THR A 72 -6.86 -62.90 -68.18
C THR A 72 -8.23 -62.19 -68.21
N ASP A 73 -8.95 -62.31 -69.33
CA ASP A 73 -10.33 -61.84 -69.55
C ASP A 73 -11.39 -62.89 -69.16
N GLN A 74 -12.66 -62.47 -69.03
CA GLN A 74 -13.85 -63.12 -69.62
C GLN A 74 -15.01 -62.09 -69.73
N LYS A 75 -16.07 -62.44 -70.48
CA LYS A 75 -17.02 -61.47 -71.10
C LYS A 75 -18.36 -61.25 -70.37
N ALA A 76 -18.79 -59.98 -70.37
CA ALA A 76 -20.13 -59.45 -70.70
C ALA A 76 -21.43 -60.13 -70.19
N ASN A 77 -22.32 -59.33 -69.60
CA ASN A 77 -23.43 -58.76 -70.40
C ASN A 77 -24.12 -57.53 -69.75
N SER A 78 -24.92 -56.82 -70.54
CA SER A 78 -25.80 -55.69 -70.16
C SER A 78 -27.21 -56.17 -69.72
N VAL A 79 -28.19 -55.39 -69.24
CA VAL A 79 -28.51 -53.94 -69.31
C VAL A 79 -29.30 -53.51 -68.04
N THR A 80 -29.49 -52.19 -67.83
CA THR A 80 -30.66 -51.51 -67.17
C THR A 80 -30.60 -51.25 -65.65
N PRO A 81 -31.12 -50.10 -65.15
CA PRO A 81 -31.01 -48.73 -65.66
C PRO A 81 -30.31 -47.77 -64.67
N LYS A 82 -29.99 -46.57 -65.16
CA LYS A 82 -29.46 -45.42 -64.40
C LYS A 82 -30.41 -45.00 -63.26
N SER A 83 -29.98 -45.13 -62.01
CA SER A 83 -30.46 -44.28 -60.91
C SER A 83 -29.75 -42.92 -60.98
N THR A 84 -30.47 -41.84 -60.67
CA THR A 84 -29.88 -40.51 -60.60
C THR A 84 -29.33 -40.29 -59.18
N GLU A 85 -28.01 -40.42 -59.01
CA GLU A 85 -27.37 -39.89 -57.81
C GLU A 85 -27.56 -38.37 -57.77
N ILE A 86 -28.24 -37.89 -56.73
CA ILE A 86 -28.33 -36.47 -56.43
C ILE A 86 -26.98 -36.10 -55.82
N SER A 87 -26.09 -35.49 -56.60
CA SER A 87 -24.86 -34.93 -56.06
C SER A 87 -25.22 -33.78 -55.13
N THR A 88 -25.15 -34.03 -53.82
CA THR A 88 -25.23 -32.98 -52.80
C THR A 88 -24.14 -31.94 -53.12
N PRO A 89 -24.47 -30.64 -53.23
CA PRO A 89 -23.49 -29.63 -53.55
C PRO A 89 -22.42 -29.62 -52.45
N VAL A 90 -21.16 -29.83 -52.85
CA VAL A 90 -20.01 -29.81 -51.94
C VAL A 90 -19.94 -28.42 -51.31
N LYS A 91 -20.11 -28.35 -49.98
CA LYS A 91 -20.01 -27.09 -49.25
C LYS A 91 -18.60 -26.51 -49.37
N ASP A 92 -18.50 -25.23 -49.71
CA ASP A 92 -17.24 -24.52 -49.87
C ASP A 92 -17.44 -23.03 -49.58
N GLY A 93 -16.49 -22.41 -48.88
CA GLY A 93 -16.66 -21.07 -48.30
C GLY A 93 -17.50 -21.06 -47.02
N TRP A 94 -18.01 -19.90 -46.65
CA TRP A 94 -18.89 -19.73 -45.48
C TRP A 94 -20.32 -20.21 -45.77
N VAL A 95 -20.84 -21.10 -44.92
CA VAL A 95 -22.23 -21.57 -44.95
C VAL A 95 -22.89 -21.29 -43.60
N GLN A 96 -24.11 -20.76 -43.62
CA GLN A 96 -24.90 -20.53 -42.40
C GLN A 96 -25.55 -21.86 -41.99
N GLU A 97 -25.07 -22.43 -40.90
CA GLU A 97 -25.61 -23.63 -40.26
C GLU A 97 -26.44 -23.25 -39.02
N SER A 98 -27.07 -24.23 -38.38
CA SER A 98 -27.90 -24.02 -37.17
C SER A 98 -27.10 -23.60 -35.92
N ASN A 99 -25.79 -23.83 -35.92
CA ASN A 99 -24.85 -23.46 -34.85
C ASN A 99 -24.01 -22.21 -35.19
N GLY A 100 -24.29 -21.53 -36.30
CA GLY A 100 -23.57 -20.34 -36.74
C GLY A 100 -22.96 -20.48 -38.14
N TRP A 101 -22.12 -19.52 -38.53
CA TRP A 101 -21.38 -19.61 -39.78
C TRP A 101 -20.25 -20.63 -39.67
N THR A 102 -20.20 -21.56 -40.62
CA THR A 102 -19.18 -22.62 -40.70
C THR A 102 -18.38 -22.46 -41.99
N PHE A 103 -17.05 -22.47 -41.90
CA PHE A 103 -16.18 -22.42 -43.08
C PHE A 103 -15.86 -23.82 -43.59
N TYR A 104 -16.22 -24.09 -44.84
CA TYR A 104 -15.89 -25.32 -45.53
C TYR A 104 -14.84 -25.11 -46.63
N LYS A 105 -13.99 -26.11 -46.83
CA LYS A 105 -13.02 -26.20 -47.92
C LYS A 105 -13.13 -27.59 -48.55
N ASN A 106 -13.60 -27.69 -49.80
CA ASN A 106 -13.92 -28.94 -50.49
C ASN A 106 -14.77 -29.91 -49.64
N GLY A 107 -15.81 -29.40 -48.96
CA GLY A 107 -16.74 -30.19 -48.16
C GLY A 107 -16.24 -30.60 -46.76
N LYS A 108 -15.06 -30.13 -46.33
CA LYS A 108 -14.48 -30.39 -45.00
C LYS A 108 -14.29 -29.10 -44.22
N THR A 109 -14.35 -29.17 -42.90
CA THR A 109 -13.94 -28.09 -41.99
C THR A 109 -12.52 -28.33 -41.46
N ASP A 110 -11.88 -27.29 -40.93
CA ASP A 110 -10.72 -27.46 -40.04
C ASP A 110 -11.16 -28.17 -38.75
N LEU A 111 -10.28 -28.94 -38.11
CA LEU A 111 -10.58 -29.66 -36.87
C LEU A 111 -10.05 -28.91 -35.65
N GLY A 112 -10.84 -28.89 -34.56
CA GLY A 112 -10.50 -28.18 -33.33
C GLY A 112 -10.48 -26.65 -33.51
N ARG A 113 -9.83 -25.94 -32.58
CA ARG A 113 -9.86 -24.49 -32.48
C ARG A 113 -8.70 -23.83 -33.23
N THR A 114 -9.01 -23.13 -34.32
CA THR A 114 -8.03 -22.50 -35.23
C THR A 114 -8.26 -20.98 -35.34
N TYR A 115 -7.18 -20.20 -35.40
CA TYR A 115 -7.23 -18.78 -35.78
C TYR A 115 -6.62 -18.67 -37.17
N SER A 116 -7.47 -18.48 -38.18
CA SER A 116 -7.14 -18.70 -39.59
C SER A 116 -7.47 -17.48 -40.45
N TYR A 117 -6.65 -17.21 -41.47
CA TYR A 117 -6.89 -16.18 -42.47
C TYR A 117 -7.82 -16.72 -43.56
N LEU A 118 -9.10 -16.36 -43.50
CA LEU A 118 -10.17 -16.89 -44.35
C LEU A 118 -10.84 -15.75 -45.17
N PRO A 119 -11.53 -16.05 -46.28
CA PRO A 119 -12.30 -15.05 -47.03
C PRO A 119 -13.23 -14.24 -46.13
N THR A 120 -13.38 -12.94 -46.40
CA THR A 120 -14.22 -12.05 -45.57
C THR A 120 -15.66 -12.55 -45.54
N ILE A 121 -16.25 -12.62 -44.34
CA ILE A 121 -17.66 -12.99 -44.16
C ILE A 121 -18.59 -11.77 -44.26
N THR A 122 -19.82 -11.99 -44.72
CA THR A 122 -20.88 -10.99 -44.86
C THR A 122 -22.24 -11.63 -44.57
N SER A 123 -23.32 -10.85 -44.57
CA SER A 123 -24.70 -11.33 -44.39
C SER A 123 -25.19 -12.35 -45.43
N ASN A 124 -24.44 -12.57 -46.53
CA ASN A 124 -24.72 -13.61 -47.53
C ASN A 124 -23.60 -14.65 -47.67
N GLY A 125 -22.64 -14.68 -46.73
CA GLY A 125 -21.50 -15.60 -46.73
C GLY A 125 -20.39 -15.27 -47.74
N LYS A 126 -20.47 -14.14 -48.45
CA LYS A 126 -19.53 -13.76 -49.52
C LYS A 126 -19.08 -12.30 -49.38
N GLY A 127 -17.89 -12.10 -48.85
CA GLY A 127 -17.18 -10.82 -48.87
C GLY A 127 -16.05 -10.77 -49.89
N SER A 128 -15.43 -9.60 -50.01
CA SER A 128 -14.19 -9.40 -50.76
C SER A 128 -12.99 -9.41 -49.82
N GLY A 129 -11.83 -9.86 -50.32
CA GLY A 129 -10.62 -10.04 -49.52
C GLY A 129 -10.75 -11.15 -48.48
N SER A 130 -9.84 -11.12 -47.49
CA SER A 130 -9.76 -12.09 -46.39
C SER A 130 -9.47 -11.37 -45.08
N ASN A 131 -9.81 -12.01 -43.97
CA ASN A 131 -9.58 -11.54 -42.59
C ASN A 131 -9.24 -12.72 -41.68
N TRP A 132 -8.74 -12.44 -40.46
CA TRP A 132 -8.48 -13.46 -39.46
C TRP A 132 -9.71 -13.74 -38.60
N TYR A 133 -10.07 -15.01 -38.48
CA TYR A 133 -11.24 -15.47 -37.72
C TYR A 133 -10.86 -16.62 -36.79
N LEU A 134 -11.40 -16.63 -35.57
CA LEU A 134 -11.35 -17.79 -34.69
C LEU A 134 -12.50 -18.73 -35.06
N THR A 135 -12.18 -19.99 -35.34
CA THR A 135 -13.16 -21.04 -35.58
C THR A 135 -12.93 -22.22 -34.63
N ASP A 136 -13.98 -22.99 -34.37
CA ASP A 136 -13.91 -24.25 -33.62
C ASP A 136 -14.62 -25.33 -34.44
N ASN A 137 -13.85 -26.31 -34.91
CA ASN A 137 -14.26 -27.31 -35.90
C ASN A 137 -14.85 -26.67 -37.20
N GLY A 138 -14.34 -25.50 -37.57
CA GLY A 138 -14.79 -24.66 -38.69
C GLY A 138 -15.92 -23.67 -38.35
N VAL A 139 -16.54 -23.76 -37.17
CA VAL A 139 -17.65 -22.89 -36.74
C VAL A 139 -17.09 -21.59 -36.14
N ILE A 140 -17.49 -20.44 -36.66
CA ILE A 140 -16.99 -19.12 -36.22
C ILE A 140 -17.29 -18.86 -34.73
N GLN A 141 -16.36 -18.23 -34.02
CA GLN A 141 -16.47 -17.95 -32.59
C GLN A 141 -16.61 -16.45 -32.32
N THR A 142 -17.42 -16.08 -31.31
CA THR A 142 -17.71 -14.67 -30.93
C THR A 142 -17.69 -14.48 -29.42
N GLY A 143 -17.66 -13.22 -28.97
CA GLY A 143 -17.53 -12.85 -27.56
C GLY A 143 -16.13 -13.09 -27.01
N VAL A 144 -16.02 -13.26 -25.69
CA VAL A 144 -14.76 -13.62 -25.02
C VAL A 144 -14.47 -15.09 -25.26
N GLN A 145 -13.30 -15.40 -25.81
CA GLN A 145 -12.90 -16.73 -26.25
C GLN A 145 -11.48 -17.06 -25.80
N LYS A 146 -11.27 -18.26 -25.25
CA LYS A 146 -9.91 -18.75 -24.96
C LYS A 146 -9.23 -19.24 -26.24
N TRP A 147 -8.00 -18.80 -26.47
CA TRP A 147 -7.10 -19.25 -27.53
C TRP A 147 -5.65 -18.90 -27.15
N ALA A 148 -4.66 -19.68 -27.61
CA ALA A 148 -3.23 -19.46 -27.32
C ALA A 148 -2.93 -19.12 -25.84
N ASP A 149 -3.47 -19.96 -24.95
CA ASP A 149 -3.37 -19.90 -23.47
C ASP A 149 -3.89 -18.64 -22.76
N THR A 150 -4.52 -17.72 -23.49
CA THR A 150 -5.14 -16.50 -22.94
C THR A 150 -6.54 -16.27 -23.53
N TYR A 151 -7.17 -15.14 -23.22
CA TYR A 151 -8.49 -14.76 -23.73
C TYR A 151 -8.40 -13.58 -24.69
N TYR A 152 -9.28 -13.59 -25.69
CA TYR A 152 -9.44 -12.58 -26.74
C TYR A 152 -10.93 -12.27 -26.93
N TYR A 153 -11.26 -11.08 -27.42
CA TYR A 153 -12.65 -10.73 -27.78
C TYR A 153 -12.85 -10.75 -29.29
N PHE A 154 -13.91 -11.42 -29.75
CA PHE A 154 -14.34 -11.46 -31.15
C PHE A 154 -15.71 -10.81 -31.27
N ASP A 155 -15.78 -9.70 -32.01
CA ASP A 155 -16.97 -8.86 -32.10
C ASP A 155 -18.16 -9.63 -32.73
N PRO A 156 -19.33 -9.75 -32.05
CA PRO A 156 -20.43 -10.57 -32.54
C PRO A 156 -21.07 -10.11 -33.88
N SER A 157 -20.77 -8.92 -34.37
CA SER A 157 -21.33 -8.40 -35.63
C SER A 157 -20.38 -8.56 -36.81
N THR A 158 -19.07 -8.42 -36.57
CA THR A 158 -18.03 -8.47 -37.61
C THR A 158 -17.20 -9.76 -37.58
N TYR A 159 -17.27 -10.52 -36.49
CA TYR A 159 -16.50 -11.73 -36.17
C TYR A 159 -14.97 -11.50 -36.08
N LEU A 160 -14.53 -10.24 -36.12
CA LEU A 160 -13.11 -9.87 -36.04
C LEU A 160 -12.66 -9.74 -34.59
N ARG A 161 -11.36 -9.94 -34.36
CA ARG A 161 -10.72 -9.68 -33.07
C ARG A 161 -10.77 -8.18 -32.75
N VAL A 162 -11.04 -7.84 -31.49
CA VAL A 162 -11.00 -6.46 -30.99
C VAL A 162 -9.76 -6.25 -30.12
N ASP A 163 -9.02 -5.18 -30.40
CA ASP A 163 -7.77 -4.81 -29.74
C ASP A 163 -7.89 -3.42 -29.10
N ASN A 164 -7.22 -3.20 -27.96
CA ASN A 164 -7.16 -1.95 -27.20
C ASN A 164 -8.54 -1.38 -26.78
N ASP A 165 -9.46 -2.23 -26.35
CA ASP A 165 -10.85 -1.85 -26.03
C ASP A 165 -11.40 -2.57 -24.79
N TYR A 166 -12.41 -1.97 -24.15
CA TYR A 166 -13.09 -2.51 -22.97
C TYR A 166 -14.46 -3.04 -23.37
N ARG A 167 -14.67 -4.36 -23.26
CA ARG A 167 -15.82 -5.06 -23.86
C ARG A 167 -16.57 -5.95 -22.88
N GLN A 168 -17.88 -5.95 -23.00
CA GLN A 168 -18.78 -6.85 -22.28
C GLN A 168 -18.74 -8.27 -22.88
N SER A 169 -18.66 -9.28 -22.03
CA SER A 169 -18.72 -10.69 -22.41
C SER A 169 -20.15 -11.16 -22.68
N GLN A 170 -20.27 -12.34 -23.28
CA GLN A 170 -21.52 -13.06 -23.45
C GLN A 170 -22.16 -13.54 -22.13
N TRP A 171 -21.52 -13.31 -20.97
CA TRP A 171 -22.08 -13.55 -19.63
C TRP A 171 -22.30 -12.26 -18.81
N GLY A 172 -22.01 -11.08 -19.37
CA GLY A 172 -22.38 -9.78 -18.80
C GLY A 172 -21.25 -9.01 -18.09
N ASP A 173 -20.15 -9.67 -17.74
CA ASP A 173 -18.96 -9.02 -17.17
C ASP A 173 -18.19 -8.20 -18.20
N TRP A 174 -17.35 -7.25 -17.76
CA TRP A 174 -16.56 -6.40 -18.64
C TRP A 174 -15.06 -6.65 -18.49
N TYR A 175 -14.36 -6.74 -19.62
CA TYR A 175 -12.95 -7.08 -19.70
C TYR A 175 -12.20 -6.16 -20.65
N MET A 176 -10.94 -5.85 -20.30
CA MET A 176 -10.05 -5.05 -21.13
C MET A 176 -9.22 -5.96 -22.04
N PHE A 177 -9.20 -5.68 -23.34
CA PHE A 177 -8.38 -6.39 -24.32
C PHE A 177 -7.31 -5.45 -24.86
N GLY A 178 -6.04 -5.77 -24.64
CA GLY A 178 -4.90 -4.91 -24.93
C GLY A 178 -4.59 -4.74 -26.41
N LYS A 179 -3.52 -4.00 -26.72
CA LYS A 179 -3.06 -3.66 -28.08
C LYS A 179 -2.68 -4.87 -28.96
N ASP A 180 -2.52 -6.06 -28.39
CA ASP A 180 -2.30 -7.33 -29.11
C ASP A 180 -3.54 -8.25 -29.11
N GLY A 181 -4.67 -7.73 -28.64
CA GLY A 181 -5.96 -8.41 -28.49
C GLY A 181 -6.11 -9.25 -27.21
N ARG A 182 -5.04 -9.43 -26.41
CA ARG A 182 -5.08 -10.28 -25.21
C ARG A 182 -5.78 -9.59 -24.04
N ILE A 183 -6.48 -10.36 -23.22
CA ILE A 183 -7.07 -9.88 -21.98
C ILE A 183 -5.99 -9.29 -21.04
N ALA A 184 -6.26 -8.10 -20.49
CA ALA A 184 -5.35 -7.39 -19.60
C ALA A 184 -5.35 -7.97 -18.19
N THR A 185 -4.22 -7.80 -17.48
CA THR A 185 -4.06 -8.14 -16.05
C THR A 185 -3.14 -7.13 -15.38
N LYS A 186 -3.28 -7.00 -14.06
CA LYS A 186 -2.58 -6.03 -13.20
C LYS A 186 -2.72 -4.60 -13.73
N VAL A 187 -1.71 -3.75 -13.62
CA VAL A 187 -1.79 -2.33 -14.01
C VAL A 187 -1.73 -2.21 -15.53
N TYR A 188 -2.77 -1.66 -16.14
CA TYR A 188 -2.85 -1.44 -17.59
C TYR A 188 -3.19 0.01 -17.93
N GLN A 189 -2.50 0.58 -18.92
CA GLN A 189 -2.74 1.94 -19.40
C GLN A 189 -3.79 1.97 -20.51
N TRP A 190 -4.91 2.66 -20.29
CA TRP A 190 -5.99 2.83 -21.26
C TRP A 190 -6.66 4.19 -21.08
N ALA A 191 -7.27 4.75 -22.14
CA ALA A 191 -7.96 6.05 -22.09
C ALA A 191 -7.17 7.18 -21.37
N SER A 192 -5.86 7.28 -21.65
CA SER A 192 -4.92 8.25 -21.05
C SER A 192 -4.73 8.18 -19.53
N THR A 193 -5.06 7.06 -18.90
CA THR A 193 -4.86 6.82 -17.46
C THR A 193 -4.53 5.34 -17.20
N TYR A 194 -4.43 4.92 -15.95
CA TYR A 194 -4.14 3.55 -15.55
C TYR A 194 -5.30 2.94 -14.75
N TYR A 195 -5.53 1.65 -14.95
CA TYR A 195 -6.53 0.83 -14.25
C TYR A 195 -5.87 -0.46 -13.76
N TYR A 196 -6.45 -1.11 -12.75
CA TYR A 196 -6.03 -2.44 -12.32
C TYR A 196 -7.04 -3.51 -12.77
N PHE A 197 -6.53 -4.62 -13.32
CA PHE A 197 -7.33 -5.80 -13.68
C PHE A 197 -6.87 -6.99 -12.84
N ASP A 198 -7.77 -7.58 -12.05
CA ASP A 198 -7.43 -8.68 -11.15
C ASP A 198 -6.92 -9.91 -11.94
N PRO A 199 -5.75 -10.49 -11.60
CA PRO A 199 -5.14 -11.54 -12.42
C PRO A 199 -5.84 -12.91 -12.36
N SER A 200 -6.82 -13.10 -11.47
CA SER A 200 -7.58 -14.36 -11.32
C SER A 200 -8.94 -14.29 -11.99
N THR A 201 -9.59 -13.12 -11.95
CA THR A 201 -10.94 -12.89 -12.49
C THR A 201 -10.96 -12.07 -13.78
N TYR A 202 -9.87 -11.36 -14.10
CA TYR A 202 -9.71 -10.40 -15.20
C TYR A 202 -10.61 -9.14 -15.11
N LEU A 203 -11.38 -9.01 -14.03
CA LEU A 203 -12.26 -7.86 -13.80
C LEU A 203 -11.46 -6.62 -13.37
N ARG A 204 -11.99 -5.44 -13.69
CA ARG A 204 -11.45 -4.17 -13.19
C ARG A 204 -11.62 -4.09 -11.68
N VAL A 205 -10.61 -3.59 -10.98
CA VAL A 205 -10.65 -3.34 -9.53
C VAL A 205 -10.86 -1.85 -9.27
N ASP A 206 -11.85 -1.54 -8.45
CA ASP A 206 -12.27 -0.18 -8.09
C ASP A 206 -12.15 0.03 -6.57
N ASN A 207 -11.83 1.25 -6.15
CA ASN A 207 -11.74 1.69 -4.75
C ASN A 207 -10.77 0.86 -3.86
N ASP A 208 -9.60 0.52 -4.38
CA ASP A 208 -8.67 -0.41 -3.73
C ASP A 208 -7.18 -0.07 -3.97
N TYR A 209 -6.32 -0.49 -3.06
CA TYR A 209 -4.86 -0.28 -3.11
C TYR A 209 -4.17 -1.57 -3.54
N ARG A 210 -3.54 -1.58 -4.72
CA ARG A 210 -3.07 -2.81 -5.38
C ARG A 210 -1.62 -2.75 -5.84
N GLN A 211 -0.91 -3.87 -5.65
CA GLN A 211 0.45 -4.07 -6.14
C GLN A 211 0.50 -4.38 -7.62
N SER A 212 1.37 -3.70 -8.36
CA SER A 212 1.58 -3.84 -9.79
C SER A 212 2.32 -5.13 -10.19
N GLN A 213 2.60 -5.26 -11.49
CA GLN A 213 3.49 -6.28 -12.03
C GLN A 213 4.99 -5.98 -11.83
N TRP A 214 5.35 -4.77 -11.38
CA TRP A 214 6.74 -4.36 -11.11
C TRP A 214 7.06 -4.15 -9.62
N GLY A 215 6.07 -4.25 -8.73
CA GLY A 215 6.27 -4.30 -7.27
C GLY A 215 5.73 -3.09 -6.50
N ASP A 216 5.56 -1.96 -7.17
CA ASP A 216 4.95 -0.75 -6.61
C ASP A 216 3.46 -0.91 -6.32
N TRP A 217 2.92 -0.08 -5.43
CA TRP A 217 1.51 -0.07 -5.04
C TRP A 217 0.82 1.23 -5.42
N TYR A 218 -0.43 1.12 -5.89
CA TYR A 218 -1.22 2.25 -6.40
C TYR A 218 -2.66 2.19 -5.92
N LEU A 219 -3.26 3.34 -5.62
CA LEU A 219 -4.68 3.46 -5.27
C LEU A 219 -5.51 3.66 -6.55
N PHE A 220 -6.57 2.86 -6.71
CA PHE A 220 -7.55 2.97 -7.78
C PHE A 220 -8.89 3.43 -7.19
N GLY A 221 -9.52 4.43 -7.81
CA GLY A 221 -10.74 5.06 -7.31
C GLY A 221 -12.03 4.32 -7.68
N ASN A 222 -13.18 4.92 -7.34
CA ASN A 222 -14.52 4.36 -7.61
C ASN A 222 -14.85 4.17 -9.11
N ASP A 223 -14.09 4.78 -10.03
CA ASP A 223 -14.19 4.59 -11.48
C ASP A 223 -13.08 3.68 -12.05
N GLY A 224 -12.30 3.03 -11.17
CA GLY A 224 -11.18 2.15 -11.46
C GLY A 224 -9.88 2.87 -11.84
N ARG A 225 -9.87 4.21 -11.90
CA ARG A 225 -8.67 4.97 -12.31
C ARG A 225 -7.68 5.14 -11.18
N ILE A 226 -6.40 5.10 -11.52
CA ILE A 226 -5.31 5.46 -10.61
C ILE A 226 -5.50 6.88 -10.04
N GLN A 227 -5.22 7.05 -8.74
CA GLN A 227 -5.45 8.29 -8.01
C GLN A 227 -4.15 9.05 -7.73
N THR A 228 -4.26 10.38 -7.55
CA THR A 228 -3.16 11.30 -7.21
C THR A 228 -3.66 12.37 -6.23
N GLY A 229 -2.73 13.09 -5.60
CA GLY A 229 -3.01 14.09 -4.58
C GLY A 229 -3.50 13.49 -3.25
N VAL A 230 -4.21 14.29 -2.46
CA VAL A 230 -4.84 13.85 -1.20
C VAL A 230 -6.10 13.06 -1.52
N GLN A 231 -6.20 11.84 -0.97
CA GLN A 231 -7.28 10.91 -1.25
C GLN A 231 -7.78 10.28 0.05
N LYS A 232 -9.10 10.11 0.20
CA LYS A 232 -9.68 9.38 1.33
C LYS A 232 -9.72 7.88 1.01
N TRP A 233 -9.07 7.06 1.82
CA TRP A 233 -9.09 5.61 1.73
C TRP A 233 -9.03 5.00 3.14
N TYR A 234 -9.77 3.91 3.37
CA TYR A 234 -9.86 3.21 4.66
C TYR A 234 -9.99 4.16 5.88
N ASP A 235 -11.08 4.93 5.89
CA ASP A 235 -11.50 5.94 6.89
C ASP A 235 -10.60 7.16 7.13
N THR A 236 -9.38 7.20 6.60
CA THR A 236 -8.44 8.33 6.73
C THR A 236 -7.99 8.87 5.35
N TYR A 237 -7.08 9.85 5.35
CA TYR A 237 -6.53 10.43 4.13
C TYR A 237 -5.04 10.08 3.95
N TYR A 238 -4.64 9.94 2.69
CA TYR A 238 -3.30 9.62 2.22
C TYR A 238 -2.91 10.56 1.08
N TYR A 239 -1.60 10.78 0.84
CA TYR A 239 -1.12 11.50 -0.33
C TYR A 239 -0.49 10.56 -1.37
N PHE A 240 -0.82 10.75 -2.64
CA PHE A 240 -0.24 10.03 -3.77
C PHE A 240 0.43 11.04 -4.72
N ASP A 241 1.73 10.86 -4.99
CA ASP A 241 2.50 11.82 -5.78
C ASP A 241 1.95 11.94 -7.22
N PRO A 242 1.62 13.15 -7.72
CA PRO A 242 1.06 13.30 -9.06
C PRO A 242 1.97 12.86 -10.23
N SER A 243 3.25 12.64 -9.99
CA SER A 243 4.24 12.24 -11.01
C SER A 243 4.49 10.73 -11.01
N THR A 244 4.58 10.11 -9.82
CA THR A 244 4.92 8.69 -9.66
C THR A 244 3.72 7.80 -9.31
N TYR A 245 2.59 8.40 -8.91
CA TYR A 245 1.39 7.75 -8.37
C TYR A 245 1.59 6.97 -7.06
N LEU A 246 2.81 6.98 -6.51
CA LEU A 246 3.15 6.29 -5.26
C LEU A 246 2.62 7.05 -4.05
N ARG A 247 2.29 6.32 -2.98
CA ARG A 247 1.99 6.90 -1.67
C ARG A 247 3.22 7.65 -1.13
N VAL A 248 3.00 8.79 -0.48
CA VAL A 248 4.04 9.56 0.22
C VAL A 248 3.83 9.48 1.72
N ASP A 249 4.90 9.13 2.43
CA ASP A 249 4.93 8.91 3.88
C ASP A 249 5.94 9.88 4.52
N ASN A 250 5.69 10.26 5.78
CA ASN A 250 6.51 11.17 6.60
C ASN A 250 6.91 12.52 5.92
N ASP A 251 5.94 13.19 5.28
CA ASP A 251 6.19 14.42 4.51
C ASP A 251 5.04 15.45 4.60
N TYR A 252 5.36 16.73 4.39
CA TYR A 252 4.43 17.86 4.42
C TYR A 252 4.11 18.30 2.98
N ARG A 253 2.93 17.92 2.48
CA ARG A 253 2.57 18.02 1.05
C ARG A 253 1.40 18.98 0.80
N GLN A 254 1.48 19.68 -0.33
CA GLN A 254 0.37 20.49 -0.85
C GLN A 254 -0.64 19.61 -1.60
N SER A 255 -1.91 19.77 -1.23
CA SER A 255 -3.06 19.15 -1.87
C SER A 255 -3.40 19.78 -3.23
N GLN A 256 -4.20 19.05 -4.01
CA GLN A 256 -4.76 19.49 -5.28
C GLN A 256 -5.78 20.66 -5.16
N TRP A 257 -6.09 21.11 -3.93
CA TRP A 257 -6.88 22.32 -3.67
C TRP A 257 -6.06 23.44 -2.98
N GLY A 258 -4.76 23.26 -2.78
CA GLY A 258 -3.83 24.30 -2.35
C GLY A 258 -3.49 24.33 -0.86
N ASP A 259 -4.28 23.68 0.00
CA ASP A 259 -3.94 23.50 1.42
C ASP A 259 -2.78 22.52 1.60
N TRP A 260 -2.07 22.63 2.72
CA TRP A 260 -0.93 21.78 3.07
C TRP A 260 -1.21 20.90 4.28
N TYR A 261 -0.77 19.65 4.20
CA TYR A 261 -1.02 18.60 5.19
C TYR A 261 0.25 17.80 5.49
N MET A 262 0.38 17.34 6.73
CA MET A 262 1.43 16.39 7.11
C MET A 262 0.89 14.97 7.03
N PHE A 263 1.68 14.05 6.46
CA PHE A 263 1.41 12.63 6.40
C PHE A 263 2.47 11.91 7.23
N GLY A 264 2.04 11.00 8.12
CA GLY A 264 2.91 10.28 9.04
C GLY A 264 3.62 9.09 8.38
N PRO A 265 4.35 8.26 9.16
CA PRO A 265 5.20 7.20 8.61
C PRO A 265 4.42 6.00 8.04
N ASP A 266 3.14 5.84 8.43
CA ASP A 266 2.21 4.88 7.82
C ASP A 266 1.44 5.46 6.61
N GLY A 267 1.78 6.69 6.19
CA GLY A 267 1.17 7.46 5.12
C GLY A 267 -0.10 8.23 5.50
N ARG A 268 -0.61 8.08 6.74
CA ARG A 268 -1.88 8.70 7.15
C ARG A 268 -1.73 10.19 7.44
N ILE A 269 -2.78 10.96 7.15
CA ILE A 269 -2.85 12.37 7.51
C ILE A 269 -2.77 12.57 9.03
N VAL A 270 -1.96 13.55 9.45
CA VAL A 270 -1.67 13.85 10.86
C VAL A 270 -2.72 14.79 11.46
N SER A 271 -3.04 14.60 12.73
CA SER A 271 -3.83 15.52 13.56
C SER A 271 -3.37 15.47 15.02
N GLY A 272 -3.63 16.54 15.78
CA GLY A 272 -3.15 16.68 17.16
C GLY A 272 -1.73 17.24 17.23
N LEU A 273 -1.00 16.93 18.30
CA LEU A 273 0.41 17.27 18.44
C LEU A 273 1.26 16.28 17.64
N TYR A 274 2.30 16.76 16.95
CA TYR A 274 3.20 15.93 16.14
C TYR A 274 4.57 16.59 15.99
N GLY A 275 5.64 15.82 16.21
CA GLY A 275 7.02 16.27 16.02
C GLY A 275 7.43 16.27 14.55
N TRP A 276 8.22 17.24 14.13
CA TRP A 276 8.80 17.29 12.79
C TRP A 276 10.06 18.14 12.83
N LYS A 277 11.21 17.60 12.40
CA LYS A 277 12.49 18.34 12.41
C LYS A 277 12.79 18.97 13.78
N GLU A 278 12.89 18.12 14.80
CA GLU A 278 13.27 18.49 16.19
C GLU A 278 12.32 19.53 16.85
N SER A 279 11.09 19.67 16.35
CA SER A 279 10.12 20.66 16.84
C SER A 279 8.70 20.11 16.87
N LEU A 280 7.94 20.44 17.93
CA LEU A 280 6.55 20.05 18.05
C LEU A 280 5.63 21.05 17.32
N TYR A 281 4.67 20.54 16.55
CA TYR A 281 3.63 21.29 15.84
C TYR A 281 2.25 20.80 16.26
N TYR A 282 1.20 21.54 15.85
CA TYR A 282 -0.19 21.10 15.99
C TYR A 282 -0.93 21.15 14.64
N PHE A 283 -1.59 20.04 14.31
CA PHE A 283 -2.41 19.88 13.11
C PHE A 283 -3.87 19.76 13.51
N THR A 284 -4.73 20.62 12.97
CA THR A 284 -6.10 20.80 13.49
C THR A 284 -6.97 19.54 13.25
N PRO A 285 -7.70 19.00 14.26
CA PRO A 285 -8.45 17.74 14.10
C PRO A 285 -9.58 17.72 13.06
N TYR A 286 -10.01 18.87 12.55
CA TYR A 286 -11.10 18.98 11.55
C TYR A 286 -10.61 19.37 10.15
N LEU A 287 -9.61 20.25 10.05
CA LEU A 287 -9.07 20.68 8.76
C LEU A 287 -7.74 20.00 8.40
N TYR A 288 -7.07 19.34 9.36
CA TYR A 288 -5.73 18.73 9.24
C TYR A 288 -4.59 19.71 8.90
N THR A 289 -4.89 20.99 8.74
CA THR A 289 -3.91 22.05 8.48
C THR A 289 -3.07 22.36 9.71
N LYS A 290 -1.81 22.75 9.49
CA LYS A 290 -0.88 23.18 10.53
C LYS A 290 -1.28 24.52 11.13
N ALA A 291 -1.45 24.59 12.45
CA ALA A 291 -1.77 25.83 13.14
C ALA A 291 -0.58 26.81 13.11
N THR A 292 -0.86 28.11 12.95
CA THR A 292 0.13 29.20 13.01
C THR A 292 -0.47 30.45 13.66
N ASN A 293 0.36 31.23 14.36
CA ASN A 293 -0.02 32.49 15.05
C ASN A 293 -1.29 32.42 15.91
N GLN A 294 -1.52 31.30 16.61
CA GLN A 294 -2.78 31.07 17.33
C GLN A 294 -2.61 30.17 18.56
N TRP A 295 -3.54 30.30 19.50
CA TRP A 295 -3.72 29.33 20.57
C TRP A 295 -4.51 28.12 20.07
N VAL A 296 -4.03 26.91 20.39
CA VAL A 296 -4.68 25.63 20.11
C VAL A 296 -4.86 24.85 21.41
N SER A 297 -5.69 23.80 21.40
CA SER A 297 -5.86 22.92 22.56
C SER A 297 -5.73 21.44 22.19
N ALA A 298 -5.05 20.68 23.05
CA ALA A 298 -4.93 19.23 22.99
C ALA A 298 -5.03 18.68 24.41
N ASN A 299 -5.80 17.60 24.60
CA ASN A 299 -5.84 16.81 25.85
C ASN A 299 -6.18 17.59 27.14
N GLY A 300 -6.81 18.77 27.01
CA GLY A 300 -7.16 19.67 28.12
C GLY A 300 -6.09 20.75 28.43
N LYS A 301 -4.97 20.77 27.72
CA LYS A 301 -3.95 21.83 27.77
C LYS A 301 -4.13 22.80 26.59
N SER A 302 -3.54 24.00 26.71
CA SER A 302 -3.56 25.05 25.68
C SER A 302 -2.13 25.43 25.29
N TYR A 303 -1.88 25.54 23.99
CA TYR A 303 -0.55 25.75 23.42
C TYR A 303 -0.53 26.92 22.44
N TRP A 304 0.58 27.66 22.38
CA TRP A 304 0.78 28.72 21.39
C TRP A 304 1.57 28.21 20.20
N ALA A 305 0.94 28.18 19.03
CA ALA A 305 1.59 27.94 17.75
C ALA A 305 2.13 29.27 17.19
N SER A 306 3.44 29.34 17.03
CA SER A 306 4.16 30.49 16.47
C SER A 306 3.89 30.72 14.97
N GLY A 307 4.51 31.73 14.36
CA GLY A 307 4.34 32.04 12.93
C GLY A 307 4.86 30.95 11.98
N SER A 308 5.85 30.15 12.39
CA SER A 308 6.29 28.94 11.67
C SER A 308 5.40 27.72 11.97
N GLY A 309 4.54 27.81 12.98
CA GLY A 309 3.69 26.74 13.51
C GLY A 309 4.30 25.94 14.67
N ILE A 310 5.57 26.19 15.01
CA ILE A 310 6.23 25.53 16.16
C ILE A 310 5.50 25.93 17.44
N ILE A 311 5.25 24.95 18.32
CA ILE A 311 4.70 25.18 19.66
C ILE A 311 5.78 25.78 20.56
N THR A 312 5.56 27.01 21.04
CA THR A 312 6.52 27.73 21.91
C THR A 312 5.96 28.15 23.26
N SER A 313 4.76 27.66 23.62
CA SER A 313 4.18 27.80 24.96
C SER A 313 3.11 26.73 25.20
N GLY A 314 2.83 26.40 26.46
CA GLY A 314 1.86 25.37 26.88
C GLY A 314 2.47 24.02 27.28
N LEU A 315 3.71 23.75 26.83
CA LEU A 315 4.48 22.57 27.22
C LEU A 315 4.81 22.57 28.72
N ASN A 316 5.03 21.40 29.31
CA ASN A 316 5.50 21.27 30.69
C ASN A 316 6.87 21.94 30.91
N SER A 317 7.19 22.44 32.11
CA SER A 317 8.51 23.07 32.36
C SER A 317 9.67 22.07 32.21
N ILE A 318 9.45 20.79 32.50
CA ILE A 318 10.43 19.71 32.28
C ILE A 318 10.63 19.46 30.77
N ASN A 319 9.55 19.43 29.99
CA ASN A 319 9.62 19.26 28.54
C ASN A 319 10.30 20.47 27.87
N ASN A 320 10.03 21.69 28.36
CA ASN A 320 10.79 22.88 27.96
C ASN A 320 12.27 22.79 28.37
N TYR A 321 12.60 22.20 29.53
CA TYR A 321 13.99 22.00 29.94
C TYR A 321 14.73 21.00 29.03
N ILE A 322 14.09 19.88 28.69
CA ILE A 322 14.58 18.87 27.73
C ILE A 322 14.87 19.54 26.37
N LEU A 323 13.90 20.24 25.80
CA LEU A 323 14.04 20.92 24.51
C LEU A 323 15.09 22.04 24.52
N ASN A 324 15.06 22.97 25.48
CA ASN A 324 15.96 24.12 25.50
C ASN A 324 17.44 23.76 25.81
N ASN A 325 17.70 22.57 26.33
CA ASN A 325 19.07 22.05 26.55
C ASN A 325 19.47 20.98 25.53
N ASN A 326 18.65 20.73 24.50
CA ASN A 326 18.83 19.68 23.49
C ASN A 326 19.12 18.31 24.14
N LEU A 327 18.36 17.94 25.17
CA LEU A 327 18.46 16.63 25.80
C LEU A 327 17.84 15.56 24.89
N GLY A 328 18.71 14.91 24.11
CA GLY A 328 18.36 13.69 23.38
C GLY A 328 18.18 12.49 24.30
N HIS A 329 17.82 11.37 23.69
CA HIS A 329 17.59 10.08 24.33
C HIS A 329 18.83 9.16 24.22
N ALA A 330 18.83 8.08 25.00
CA ALA A 330 19.78 6.98 24.89
C ALA A 330 19.48 6.09 23.67
N ASN A 331 20.46 5.31 23.23
CA ASN A 331 20.22 4.25 22.24
C ASN A 331 19.48 3.07 22.90
N ILE A 332 18.55 2.46 22.16
CA ILE A 332 17.91 1.20 22.58
C ILE A 332 18.94 0.08 22.48
N THR A 333 19.16 -0.61 23.59
CA THR A 333 20.06 -1.78 23.68
C THR A 333 19.26 -3.04 23.97
N PHE A 334 19.79 -4.20 23.58
CA PHE A 334 19.10 -5.49 23.70
C PHE A 334 19.93 -6.45 24.56
N TYR A 335 19.63 -6.53 25.85
CA TYR A 335 20.33 -7.44 26.77
C TYR A 335 19.94 -8.89 26.48
N ASP A 336 20.94 -9.77 26.38
CA ASP A 336 20.77 -11.17 25.92
C ASP A 336 20.04 -11.26 24.56
N ASN A 337 20.24 -10.27 23.68
CA ASN A 337 19.51 -10.08 22.41
C ASN A 337 17.98 -9.91 22.57
N GLY A 338 17.51 -9.44 23.74
CA GLY A 338 16.08 -9.39 24.08
C GLY A 338 15.50 -10.76 24.44
N GLN A 339 16.33 -11.68 24.94
CA GLN A 339 15.96 -13.04 25.34
C GLN A 339 16.42 -13.39 26.76
N ALA A 340 16.57 -12.37 27.62
CA ALA A 340 16.86 -12.59 29.04
C ALA A 340 15.70 -13.32 29.74
N ILE A 341 14.49 -13.13 29.20
CA ILE A 341 13.26 -13.88 29.49
C ILE A 341 13.06 -14.93 28.37
N PRO A 342 12.73 -16.20 28.67
CA PRO A 342 12.65 -17.24 27.64
C PRO A 342 11.45 -17.08 26.70
N LEU A 343 11.68 -17.04 25.38
CA LEU A 343 10.66 -16.82 24.33
C LEU A 343 9.49 -17.82 24.29
N ASN A 344 9.53 -18.90 25.07
CA ASN A 344 8.52 -19.97 25.06
C ASN A 344 7.50 -19.89 26.21
N ILE A 345 7.49 -18.81 27.00
CA ILE A 345 6.59 -18.67 28.16
C ILE A 345 5.28 -17.94 27.85
N THR A 346 5.29 -17.01 26.89
CA THR A 346 4.11 -16.24 26.45
C THR A 346 3.68 -16.54 25.04
N GLY A 347 2.42 -16.18 24.73
CA GLY A 347 1.88 -16.20 23.38
C GLY A 347 1.99 -14.84 22.68
N LYS A 348 1.42 -14.77 21.47
CA LYS A 348 1.09 -13.49 20.85
C LYS A 348 -0.07 -12.81 21.59
N TYR A 349 -0.10 -11.48 21.54
CA TYR A 349 -1.11 -10.58 22.11
C TYR A 349 -2.56 -11.03 21.91
N SER A 350 -3.07 -11.80 22.88
CA SER A 350 -4.36 -12.48 22.88
C SER A 350 -5.57 -11.54 22.91
N GLY A 351 -5.38 -10.30 23.37
CA GLY A 351 -6.37 -9.23 23.37
C GLY A 351 -6.49 -8.48 22.03
N THR A 352 -5.84 -8.96 20.95
CA THR A 352 -5.84 -8.30 19.63
C THR A 352 -6.10 -9.29 18.50
N GLY A 353 -6.92 -8.89 17.50
CA GLY A 353 -7.30 -9.77 16.40
C GLY A 353 -6.18 -10.10 15.40
N ASN A 354 -5.06 -9.38 15.45
CA ASN A 354 -3.86 -9.58 14.64
C ASN A 354 -2.69 -10.22 15.43
N GLY A 355 -2.78 -10.32 16.76
CA GLY A 355 -1.70 -10.84 17.61
C GLY A 355 -0.49 -9.91 17.68
N LEU A 356 -0.70 -8.59 17.65
CA LEU A 356 0.30 -7.53 17.77
C LEU A 356 -0.14 -6.54 18.86
N PRO A 357 0.76 -5.81 19.54
CA PRO A 357 0.35 -4.87 20.57
C PRO A 357 -0.44 -3.71 19.98
N ASN A 358 -1.30 -3.08 20.78
CA ASN A 358 -1.97 -1.82 20.43
C ASN A 358 -1.95 -0.79 21.57
N ILE A 359 -1.10 -1.02 22.58
CA ILE A 359 -0.86 -0.17 23.74
C ILE A 359 0.65 -0.19 24.06
N VAL A 360 1.16 0.93 24.58
CA VAL A 360 2.36 0.97 25.43
C VAL A 360 1.94 1.41 26.84
N ILE A 361 2.40 0.69 27.86
CA ILE A 361 2.21 1.03 29.28
C ILE A 361 3.54 1.50 29.88
N VAL A 362 3.47 2.63 30.57
CA VAL A 362 4.53 3.15 31.44
C VAL A 362 4.30 2.64 32.86
N HIS A 363 5.34 2.01 33.43
CA HIS A 363 5.43 1.56 34.81
C HIS A 363 6.58 2.26 35.55
N GLU A 364 6.72 2.02 36.85
CA GLU A 364 7.82 2.48 37.69
C GLU A 364 8.08 1.45 38.82
N THR A 365 9.35 1.16 39.13
CA THR A 365 9.72 -0.06 39.91
C THR A 365 9.37 -0.01 41.41
N ALA A 366 8.95 1.14 41.92
CA ALA A 366 8.65 1.44 43.32
C ALA A 366 9.82 1.15 44.29
N ASN A 367 11.06 1.27 43.79
CA ASN A 367 12.28 0.84 44.47
C ASN A 367 13.39 1.91 44.45
N PRO A 368 13.34 2.91 45.35
CA PRO A 368 14.23 4.09 45.34
C PRO A 368 15.70 3.83 45.71
N ASN A 369 16.15 2.57 45.73
CA ASN A 369 17.47 2.18 46.23
C ASN A 369 18.22 1.16 45.35
N ASP A 370 17.65 0.73 44.23
CA ASP A 370 18.33 -0.16 43.28
C ASP A 370 18.67 0.56 41.96
N SER A 371 19.20 -0.20 41.02
CA SER A 371 19.72 0.23 39.73
C SER A 371 19.09 -0.62 38.63
N ILE A 372 19.14 -0.13 37.39
CA ILE A 372 18.64 -0.87 36.22
C ILE A 372 19.20 -2.30 36.12
N TRP A 373 20.43 -2.53 36.59
CA TRP A 373 21.03 -3.86 36.61
C TRP A 373 20.60 -4.72 37.79
N GLY A 374 20.22 -4.14 38.94
CA GLY A 374 19.62 -4.91 40.03
C GLY A 374 18.24 -5.41 39.62
N GLU A 375 17.39 -4.50 39.11
CA GLU A 375 16.04 -4.82 38.63
C GLU A 375 16.03 -5.86 37.51
N ILE A 376 16.85 -5.68 36.45
CA ILE A 376 16.97 -6.67 35.37
C ILE A 376 17.45 -8.03 35.89
N ASN A 377 18.36 -8.07 36.86
CA ASN A 377 18.80 -9.33 37.47
C ASN A 377 17.74 -9.93 38.41
N TYR A 378 16.95 -9.11 39.10
CA TYR A 378 15.85 -9.58 39.92
C TYR A 378 14.75 -10.21 39.04
N GLU A 379 14.27 -9.48 38.04
CA GLU A 379 13.25 -9.96 37.10
C GLU A 379 13.70 -11.22 36.35
N LYS A 380 14.94 -11.28 35.86
CA LYS A 380 15.49 -12.49 35.21
C LYS A 380 15.45 -13.75 36.09
N ASN A 381 15.42 -13.60 37.41
CA ASN A 381 15.26 -14.71 38.36
C ASN A 381 13.81 -14.96 38.80
N HIS A 382 12.89 -14.01 38.60
CA HIS A 382 11.49 -14.05 39.09
C HIS A 382 10.44 -13.90 37.97
N TYR A 383 10.82 -14.01 36.69
CA TYR A 383 9.94 -13.80 35.52
C TYR A 383 8.65 -14.65 35.48
N ASN A 384 8.57 -15.71 36.29
CA ASN A 384 7.38 -16.56 36.42
C ASN A 384 6.27 -15.89 37.25
N ASP A 385 6.61 -14.87 38.04
CA ASP A 385 5.68 -14.08 38.86
C ASP A 385 5.24 -12.81 38.09
N ALA A 386 6.19 -12.03 37.58
CA ALA A 386 5.97 -10.89 36.68
C ALA A 386 7.22 -10.60 35.82
N PHE A 387 7.04 -9.99 34.65
CA PHE A 387 8.14 -9.44 33.84
C PHE A 387 7.66 -8.35 32.85
N VAL A 388 8.57 -7.48 32.40
CA VAL A 388 8.33 -6.44 31.38
C VAL A 388 9.22 -6.61 30.12
N HIS A 389 9.09 -5.72 29.13
CA HIS A 389 9.88 -5.80 27.91
C HIS A 389 11.22 -5.09 28.02
N ALA A 390 11.26 -3.97 28.72
CA ALA A 390 12.43 -3.10 28.85
C ALA A 390 12.46 -2.36 30.19
N PHE A 391 13.66 -1.95 30.58
CA PHE A 391 13.88 -0.99 31.66
C PHE A 391 14.50 0.30 31.10
N VAL A 392 14.19 1.42 31.73
CA VAL A 392 14.70 2.76 31.40
C VAL A 392 15.27 3.42 32.65
N ASP A 393 16.47 4.00 32.52
CA ASP A 393 17.03 4.93 33.49
C ASP A 393 17.45 6.23 32.77
N ASN A 394 18.15 7.14 33.45
CA ASN A 394 18.58 8.41 32.88
C ASN A 394 19.72 8.35 31.84
N ASN A 395 20.30 7.17 31.59
CA ASN A 395 21.44 6.93 30.70
C ASN A 395 21.16 5.84 29.65
N ASN A 396 20.21 4.94 29.93
CA ASN A 396 20.04 3.67 29.24
C ASN A 396 18.58 3.42 28.85
N ILE A 397 18.38 2.74 27.72
CA ILE A 397 17.15 2.00 27.40
C ILE A 397 17.59 0.56 27.14
N ILE A 398 17.12 -0.39 27.95
CA ILE A 398 17.55 -1.79 27.89
C ILE A 398 16.33 -2.68 27.69
N GLN A 399 16.11 -3.15 26.46
CA GLN A 399 15.12 -4.17 26.17
C GLN A 399 15.69 -5.56 26.51
N ILE A 400 14.93 -6.32 27.30
CA ILE A 400 15.32 -7.61 27.90
C ILE A 400 14.49 -8.79 27.38
N SER A 401 13.32 -8.50 26.81
CA SER A 401 12.33 -9.46 26.30
C SER A 401 11.85 -9.04 24.90
N ASN A 402 11.36 -9.96 24.06
CA ASN A 402 10.91 -9.58 22.71
C ASN A 402 9.50 -8.97 22.74
N THR A 403 9.34 -7.78 22.16
CA THR A 403 8.06 -7.06 22.06
C THR A 403 7.04 -7.72 21.11
N ASP A 404 7.41 -8.77 20.37
CA ASP A 404 6.50 -9.49 19.47
C ASP A 404 5.61 -10.55 20.18
N HIS A 405 5.72 -10.69 21.50
CA HIS A 405 4.90 -11.54 22.36
C HIS A 405 4.44 -10.76 23.61
N GLU A 406 3.53 -11.32 24.41
CA GLU A 406 3.05 -10.70 25.65
C GLU A 406 4.15 -10.61 26.74
N ALA A 407 3.97 -9.70 27.70
CA ALA A 407 4.64 -9.66 28.99
C ALA A 407 3.62 -9.63 30.15
N TRP A 408 4.07 -9.73 31.40
CA TRP A 408 3.20 -10.06 32.53
C TRP A 408 3.00 -8.98 33.62
N GLY A 409 3.71 -7.85 33.57
CA GLY A 409 3.68 -6.79 34.59
C GLY A 409 2.36 -6.02 34.81
N ALA A 410 1.41 -6.02 33.86
CA ALA A 410 0.20 -5.17 33.92
C ALA A 410 -1.13 -5.90 34.21
N GLY A 411 -1.10 -7.21 34.44
CA GLY A 411 -2.31 -8.04 34.58
C GLY A 411 -3.16 -8.18 33.29
N TYR A 412 -4.19 -9.03 33.32
CA TYR A 412 -5.14 -9.16 32.20
C TYR A 412 -6.37 -8.26 32.42
N PRO A 413 -6.84 -7.53 31.39
CA PRO A 413 -6.62 -7.75 29.95
C PRO A 413 -5.44 -6.96 29.33
N ALA A 414 -4.65 -6.21 30.09
CA ALA A 414 -3.57 -5.37 29.56
C ALA A 414 -2.39 -6.16 28.97
N ASN A 415 -1.93 -7.22 29.66
CA ASN A 415 -0.88 -8.13 29.22
C ASN A 415 -1.11 -8.64 27.79
N GLY A 416 -2.36 -8.99 27.45
CA GLY A 416 -2.74 -9.43 26.10
C GLY A 416 -2.76 -8.35 25.03
N ARG A 417 -2.36 -7.11 25.32
CA ARG A 417 -2.46 -5.95 24.41
C ARG A 417 -1.23 -5.04 24.35
N ALA A 418 -0.35 -5.10 25.35
CA ALA A 418 0.56 -4.01 25.65
C ALA A 418 2.04 -4.41 25.66
N VAL A 419 2.86 -3.61 25.00
CA VAL A 419 4.27 -3.47 25.39
C VAL A 419 4.32 -2.69 26.71
N GLN A 420 5.26 -3.07 27.57
CA GLN A 420 5.35 -2.64 28.97
C GLN A 420 6.83 -2.36 29.24
N PHE A 421 7.15 -1.23 29.88
CA PHE A 421 8.51 -0.94 30.32
C PHE A 421 8.49 -0.27 31.70
N GLU A 422 9.55 -0.53 32.47
CA GLU A 422 9.76 0.02 33.80
C GLU A 422 10.64 1.27 33.78
N GLN A 423 10.26 2.26 34.59
CA GLN A 423 11.09 3.40 34.96
C GLN A 423 11.82 3.11 36.29
N VAL A 424 13.14 3.22 36.29
CA VAL A 424 13.98 3.04 37.49
C VAL A 424 14.18 4.38 38.18
N GLU A 425 13.83 4.48 39.46
CA GLU A 425 13.88 5.74 40.22
C GLU A 425 15.24 6.45 40.14
N VAL A 426 15.24 7.74 39.79
CA VAL A 426 16.43 8.61 39.79
C VAL A 426 16.27 9.84 40.68
N HIS A 427 17.38 10.32 41.22
CA HIS A 427 17.37 11.21 42.39
C HIS A 427 17.89 12.64 42.13
N ASN A 428 17.85 13.12 40.88
CA ASN A 428 18.15 14.52 40.56
C ASN A 428 17.46 15.01 39.27
N ALA A 429 17.41 16.32 39.09
CA ALA A 429 16.73 17.00 37.98
C ALA A 429 17.17 16.53 36.58
N ASP A 430 18.47 16.63 36.28
CA ASP A 430 19.02 16.27 34.96
C ASP A 430 18.79 14.78 34.64
N ALA A 431 18.93 13.92 35.65
CA ALA A 431 18.62 12.51 35.50
C ALA A 431 17.14 12.29 35.17
N PHE A 432 16.21 12.87 35.94
CA PHE A 432 14.77 12.69 35.73
C PHE A 432 14.30 13.22 34.35
N ALA A 433 14.88 14.33 33.88
CA ALA A 433 14.61 14.85 32.54
C ALA A 433 15.11 13.91 31.42
N ARG A 434 16.28 13.28 31.57
CA ARG A 434 16.79 12.29 30.60
C ARG A 434 16.01 10.98 30.64
N GLU A 435 15.61 10.54 31.83
CA GLU A 435 14.79 9.35 32.01
C GLU A 435 13.43 9.50 31.29
N LEU A 436 12.76 10.64 31.47
CA LEU A 436 11.52 10.97 30.74
C LEU A 436 11.73 11.07 29.22
N SER A 437 12.86 11.62 28.77
CA SER A 437 13.25 11.61 27.34
C SER A 437 13.42 10.18 26.81
N ASN A 438 14.17 9.34 27.53
CA ASN A 438 14.42 7.94 27.18
C ASN A 438 13.12 7.11 27.12
N ALA A 439 12.26 7.26 28.13
CA ALA A 439 10.96 6.61 28.22
C ALA A 439 10.03 7.03 27.08
N ALA A 440 9.99 8.33 26.76
CA ALA A 440 9.17 8.85 25.67
C ALA A 440 9.67 8.39 24.29
N TYR A 441 10.98 8.34 24.09
CA TYR A 441 11.59 7.81 22.87
C TYR A 441 11.32 6.30 22.69
N TYR A 442 11.48 5.49 23.74
CA TYR A 442 11.15 4.06 23.67
C TYR A 442 9.66 3.83 23.35
N THR A 443 8.79 4.61 23.99
CA THR A 443 7.34 4.61 23.71
C THR A 443 7.04 4.92 22.25
N ALA A 444 7.65 5.98 21.70
CA ALA A 444 7.51 6.39 20.30
C ALA A 444 8.06 5.34 19.31
N TYR A 445 9.22 4.74 19.60
CA TYR A 445 9.82 3.66 18.83
C TYR A 445 8.88 2.45 18.71
N ILE A 446 8.27 2.03 19.83
CA ILE A 446 7.32 0.91 19.85
C ILE A 446 6.03 1.24 19.08
N MET A 447 5.50 2.46 19.26
CA MET A 447 4.36 2.97 18.49
C MET A 447 4.61 2.94 16.99
N HIS A 448 5.81 3.34 16.54
CA HIS A 448 6.22 3.24 15.14
C HIS A 448 6.40 1.77 14.70
N LYS A 449 7.12 0.94 15.47
CA LYS A 449 7.37 -0.50 15.16
C LYS A 449 6.09 -1.27 14.83
N TYR A 450 4.99 -0.96 15.52
CA TYR A 450 3.70 -1.64 15.35
C TYR A 450 2.62 -0.81 14.64
N GLY A 451 2.97 0.37 14.10
CA GLY A 451 2.10 1.16 13.23
C GLY A 451 0.86 1.75 13.90
N PHE A 452 0.98 2.22 15.15
CA PHE A 452 -0.09 2.92 15.86
C PHE A 452 0.37 4.26 16.45
N ALA A 453 -0.37 5.33 16.15
CA ALA A 453 0.00 6.69 16.55
C ALA A 453 -0.20 6.95 18.07
N PRO A 454 0.50 7.94 18.66
CA PRO A 454 0.31 8.33 20.06
C PRO A 454 -1.11 8.87 20.32
N SER A 455 -1.77 8.33 21.34
CA SER A 455 -3.07 8.80 21.82
C SER A 455 -3.26 8.47 23.30
N LEU A 456 -3.64 9.46 24.11
CA LEU A 456 -3.97 9.22 25.51
C LEU A 456 -5.23 8.36 25.65
N VAL A 457 -5.29 7.58 26.73
CA VAL A 457 -6.51 6.89 27.11
C VAL A 457 -7.68 7.85 27.36
N SER A 458 -8.84 7.50 26.81
CA SER A 458 -10.13 8.12 27.07
C SER A 458 -11.22 7.06 26.95
N ASN A 459 -12.02 6.86 28.01
CA ASN A 459 -13.04 5.80 28.08
C ASN A 459 -12.49 4.42 27.67
N GLY A 460 -11.31 4.04 28.18
CA GLY A 460 -10.63 2.77 27.87
C GLY A 460 -10.09 2.60 26.44
N ASN A 461 -10.09 3.67 25.64
CA ASN A 461 -9.57 3.68 24.27
C ASN A 461 -8.39 4.66 24.16
N GLY A 462 -7.28 4.21 23.58
CA GLY A 462 -6.03 4.96 23.45
C GLY A 462 -4.84 4.01 23.31
N THR A 463 -3.66 4.54 22.98
CA THR A 463 -2.42 3.78 22.73
C THR A 463 -1.33 4.05 23.77
N LEU A 464 -1.43 5.15 24.53
CA LEU A 464 -0.51 5.55 25.60
C LEU A 464 -1.21 5.50 26.96
N TRP A 465 -0.66 4.70 27.87
CA TRP A 465 -1.25 4.37 29.16
C TRP A 465 -0.20 4.39 30.29
N SER A 466 -0.60 4.77 31.50
CA SER A 466 0.10 4.36 32.73
C SER A 466 -0.48 3.05 33.28
N HIS A 467 0.23 2.39 34.19
CA HIS A 467 -0.33 1.26 34.94
C HIS A 467 -1.59 1.68 35.72
N HIS A 468 -1.61 2.89 36.30
CA HIS A 468 -2.81 3.48 36.89
C HIS A 468 -4.00 3.55 35.91
N ASN A 469 -3.76 3.83 34.62
CA ASN A 469 -4.82 3.80 33.61
C ASN A 469 -5.36 2.38 33.35
N VAL A 470 -4.53 1.34 33.47
CA VAL A 470 -5.00 -0.05 33.42
C VAL A 470 -5.97 -0.31 34.58
N SER A 471 -5.58 0.00 35.81
CA SER A 471 -6.42 -0.12 37.01
C SER A 471 -7.76 0.61 36.86
N GLN A 472 -7.77 1.81 36.26
CA GLN A 472 -8.96 2.63 36.06
C GLN A 472 -9.91 2.13 34.95
N TYR A 473 -9.39 1.66 33.80
CA TYR A 473 -10.20 1.43 32.60
C TYR A 473 -10.27 -0.03 32.13
N LEU A 474 -9.39 -0.91 32.62
CA LEU A 474 -9.32 -2.32 32.23
C LEU A 474 -9.44 -3.28 33.42
N GLY A 475 -8.93 -2.88 34.59
CA GLY A 475 -8.81 -3.73 35.77
C GLY A 475 -7.77 -4.85 35.60
N GLY A 476 -7.80 -5.82 36.51
CA GLY A 476 -6.81 -6.91 36.60
C GLY A 476 -5.56 -6.58 37.44
N THR A 477 -5.45 -5.32 37.87
CA THR A 477 -4.41 -4.73 38.72
C THR A 477 -5.05 -3.55 39.46
N ASP A 478 -4.50 -3.17 40.62
CA ASP A 478 -4.90 -2.00 41.44
C ASP A 478 -3.77 -0.97 41.63
N HIS A 479 -2.67 -1.15 40.89
CA HIS A 479 -1.50 -0.28 40.85
C HIS A 479 -1.79 1.16 40.42
N THR A 480 -0.89 2.08 40.80
CA THR A 480 -1.02 3.54 40.55
C THR A 480 0.24 4.20 39.95
N ASP A 481 1.24 3.41 39.55
CA ASP A 481 2.44 3.90 38.86
C ASP A 481 2.12 4.47 37.45
N PRO A 482 2.91 5.45 36.95
CA PRO A 482 4.04 6.14 37.61
C PRO A 482 3.62 7.45 38.33
N ASP A 483 2.32 7.71 38.51
CA ASP A 483 1.77 9.02 38.92
C ASP A 483 2.43 9.59 40.20
N GLY A 484 2.70 8.75 41.20
CA GLY A 484 3.30 9.16 42.48
C GLY A 484 4.78 9.54 42.37
N TYR A 485 5.57 8.77 41.63
CA TYR A 485 6.97 9.04 41.33
C TYR A 485 7.12 10.34 40.52
N TRP A 486 6.36 10.45 39.43
CA TRP A 486 6.38 11.63 38.57
C TRP A 486 5.97 12.90 39.30
N TYR A 487 4.90 12.87 40.12
CA TYR A 487 4.52 14.01 40.95
C TYR A 487 5.64 14.40 41.91
N THR A 488 6.23 13.43 42.61
CA THR A 488 7.27 13.67 43.62
C THR A 488 8.52 14.30 43.01
N ASN A 489 9.05 13.72 41.93
CA ASN A 489 10.26 14.23 41.28
C ASN A 489 10.03 15.55 40.53
N ALA A 490 8.90 15.72 39.84
CA ALA A 490 8.57 16.98 39.19
C ALA A 490 8.41 18.13 40.20
N HIS A 491 7.77 17.87 41.35
CA HIS A 491 7.56 18.88 42.38
C HIS A 491 8.88 19.27 43.05
N ASN A 492 9.68 18.28 43.45
CA ASN A 492 10.94 18.49 44.17
C ASN A 492 12.05 19.11 43.30
N PHE A 493 12.15 18.72 42.02
CA PHE A 493 13.26 19.16 41.15
C PHE A 493 12.89 20.36 40.25
N TYR A 494 11.62 20.53 39.89
CA TYR A 494 11.18 21.52 38.90
C TYR A 494 10.04 22.44 39.37
N GLY A 495 9.49 22.23 40.58
CA GLY A 495 8.39 23.04 41.12
C GLY A 495 7.11 22.95 40.28
N THR A 496 6.87 21.80 39.66
CA THR A 496 5.75 21.55 38.75
C THR A 496 5.14 20.16 38.98
N ASP A 497 4.01 19.88 38.37
CA ASP A 497 3.45 18.52 38.30
C ASP A 497 3.80 17.92 36.93
N TYR A 498 3.93 16.59 36.85
CA TYR A 498 4.12 15.89 35.57
C TYR A 498 3.13 14.73 35.45
N THR A 499 2.48 14.60 34.29
CA THR A 499 1.39 13.64 34.07
C THR A 499 1.50 12.97 32.70
N MET A 500 0.68 11.95 32.44
CA MET A 500 0.59 11.34 31.10
C MET A 500 0.32 12.36 29.98
N ARG A 501 -0.34 13.49 30.27
CA ARG A 501 -0.56 14.58 29.28
C ARG A 501 0.72 15.28 28.88
N ASP A 502 1.66 15.41 29.82
CA ASP A 502 2.95 16.04 29.64
C ASP A 502 3.92 15.06 28.96
N PHE A 503 3.91 13.79 29.39
CA PHE A 503 4.65 12.70 28.74
C PHE A 503 4.25 12.54 27.25
N TYR A 504 2.95 12.66 26.95
CA TYR A 504 2.43 12.64 25.58
C TYR A 504 3.03 13.73 24.68
N GLU A 505 3.49 14.87 25.20
CA GLU A 505 4.17 15.90 24.40
C GLU A 505 5.50 15.39 23.84
N LEU A 506 6.29 14.69 24.67
CA LEU A 506 7.56 14.08 24.26
C LEU A 506 7.34 12.86 23.35
N VAL A 507 6.36 12.00 23.67
CA VAL A 507 6.02 10.86 22.81
C VAL A 507 5.55 11.33 21.43
N SER A 508 4.76 12.42 21.37
CA SER A 508 4.31 13.02 20.11
C SER A 508 5.44 13.71 19.34
N LEU A 509 6.48 14.19 20.03
CA LEU A 509 7.70 14.72 19.42
C LEU A 509 8.48 13.58 18.74
N TYR A 510 8.96 12.60 19.52
CA TYR A 510 9.82 11.53 19.03
C TYR A 510 9.13 10.61 18.01
N TYR A 511 7.80 10.45 18.06
CA TYR A 511 7.06 9.64 17.08
C TYR A 511 7.18 10.18 15.64
N GLY A 512 7.40 11.48 15.46
CA GLY A 512 7.60 12.11 14.15
C GLY A 512 9.07 12.25 13.72
N GLU A 513 9.99 11.59 14.42
CA GLU A 513 11.41 11.48 14.03
C GLU A 513 11.72 10.17 13.29
N PHE A 514 10.78 9.21 13.34
CA PHE A 514 10.72 8.01 12.49
C PHE A 514 9.82 8.28 11.28
#